data_AF-A0A0B8QDF6-F1
#
_entry.id   AF-A0A0B8QDF6-F1
#
_cell.length_a   1.000
_cell.length_b   1.000
_cell.length_c   1.000
_cell.angle_alpha   90.00
_cell.angle_beta   90.00
_cell.angle_gamma   90.00
#
_symmetry.space_group_name_H-M   'P 1'
#
loop_
_entity.id
_entity.type
_entity.pdbx_description
1 polymer ?
#
loop_
_entity_poly.entity_id
_entity_poly.type
_entity_poly.pdbx_seq_one_letter_code
_entity_poly.pdbx_strand_id
1 'polypeptide(L)'
;MALLGEDTILTPFESLGDPMLMRPLVVGVLVLLSAFFIVRLLNSDFGLGLRATGVNARMVRAQGGSTAFYTYFGLALSNGFVGFAGALFAQTNSFADVTSGVGTIVVGLAAVILGQTLIPGRKIWVAVTAVIVGSVLYRLAVAFALSTGMFGLQASDLNLVTAVLVAVALIAPKMKSQYKTKQRLKAARNSSEAA
;
A
#
# COMPACT_ATOMS: atom_id res chain seq x y z
N MET A 1 -21.60 -5.92 14.72
CA MET A 1 -21.62 -4.98 15.86
C MET A 1 -20.32 -4.23 15.88
N ALA A 2 -20.37 -2.91 15.83
CA ALA A 2 -19.20 -2.06 15.94
C ALA A 2 -19.20 -1.30 17.27
N LEU A 3 -18.07 -0.67 17.57
CA LEU A 3 -17.80 0.20 18.73
C LEU A 3 -19.07 0.87 19.27
N LEU A 4 -19.36 0.65 20.56
CA LEU A 4 -20.45 1.27 21.34
C LEU A 4 -21.89 0.83 20.98
N GLY A 5 -22.11 -0.15 20.10
CA GLY A 5 -23.45 -0.67 19.80
C GLY A 5 -24.27 0.16 18.81
N GLU A 6 -23.61 1.09 18.10
CA GLU A 6 -24.20 1.91 17.04
C GLU A 6 -24.12 1.21 15.66
N ASP A 7 -25.06 1.58 14.79
CA ASP A 7 -25.12 1.10 13.41
C ASP A 7 -23.94 1.65 12.59
N THR A 8 -23.30 0.79 11.81
CA THR A 8 -22.19 1.19 10.93
C THR A 8 -22.65 1.33 9.49
N ILE A 9 -21.85 1.98 8.67
CA ILE A 9 -22.05 2.03 7.20
C ILE A 9 -22.12 0.60 6.60
N LEU A 10 -21.67 -0.41 7.35
CA LEU A 10 -21.70 -1.83 7.02
C LEU A 10 -23.00 -2.56 7.46
N THR A 11 -23.78 -2.04 8.42
CA THR A 11 -25.00 -2.73 8.91
C THR A 11 -26.11 -2.87 7.87
N PRO A 12 -26.34 -1.93 6.92
CA PRO A 12 -27.30 -2.14 5.84
C PRO A 12 -26.84 -3.21 4.83
N PHE A 13 -25.54 -3.50 4.77
CA PHE A 13 -24.97 -4.50 3.85
C PHE A 13 -24.81 -5.89 4.51
N GLU A 14 -24.82 -5.97 5.84
CA GLU A 14 -24.86 -7.23 6.60
C GLU A 14 -26.23 -7.93 6.52
N SER A 15 -27.31 -7.21 6.18
CA SER A 15 -28.66 -7.78 6.03
C SER A 15 -28.93 -8.43 4.67
N LEU A 16 -28.03 -8.25 3.69
CA LEU A 16 -28.19 -8.74 2.31
C LEU A 16 -27.41 -10.04 2.01
N GLY A 17 -26.58 -10.55 2.93
CA GLY A 17 -25.80 -11.79 2.72
C GLY A 17 -24.91 -12.19 3.90
N ASP A 18 -24.02 -13.18 3.70
CA ASP A 18 -23.12 -13.69 4.75
C ASP A 18 -22.16 -12.59 5.28
N PRO A 19 -22.19 -12.26 6.59
CA PRO A 19 -21.39 -11.19 7.18
C PRO A 19 -19.88 -11.35 6.99
N MET A 20 -19.41 -12.59 6.79
CA MET A 20 -18.00 -12.93 6.63
C MET A 20 -17.44 -12.55 5.25
N LEU A 21 -18.28 -12.51 4.20
CA LEU A 21 -17.89 -12.08 2.86
C LEU A 21 -18.25 -10.62 2.57
N MET A 22 -19.35 -10.12 3.13
CA MET A 22 -19.84 -8.77 2.82
C MET A 22 -18.91 -7.66 3.36
N ARG A 23 -18.35 -7.84 4.57
CA ARG A 23 -17.41 -6.87 5.16
C ARG A 23 -16.18 -6.58 4.30
N PRO A 24 -15.36 -7.58 3.89
CA PRO A 24 -14.20 -7.33 3.04
C PRO A 24 -14.58 -6.87 1.64
N LEU A 25 -15.74 -7.26 1.12
CA LEU A 25 -16.22 -6.85 -0.20
C LEU A 25 -16.56 -5.35 -0.23
N VAL A 26 -17.33 -4.84 0.76
CA VAL A 26 -17.66 -3.41 0.84
C VAL A 26 -16.40 -2.56 1.00
N VAL A 27 -15.47 -2.96 1.87
CA VAL A 27 -14.17 -2.30 2.03
C VAL A 27 -13.38 -2.35 0.72
N GLY A 28 -13.40 -3.48 0.01
CA GLY A 28 -12.76 -3.63 -1.30
C GLY A 28 -13.32 -2.65 -2.35
N VAL A 29 -14.63 -2.50 -2.42
CA VAL A 29 -15.30 -1.54 -3.32
C VAL A 29 -14.90 -0.11 -2.98
N LEU A 30 -14.89 0.27 -1.68
CA LEU A 30 -14.47 1.59 -1.24
C LEU A 30 -13.01 1.88 -1.59
N VAL A 31 -12.12 0.89 -1.44
CA VAL A 31 -10.72 1.00 -1.84
C VAL A 31 -10.58 1.18 -3.36
N LEU A 32 -11.34 0.42 -4.16
CA LEU A 32 -11.32 0.55 -5.62
C LEU A 32 -11.85 1.92 -6.08
N LEU A 33 -12.93 2.43 -5.47
CA LEU A 33 -13.43 3.78 -5.72
C LEU A 33 -12.41 4.85 -5.37
N SER A 34 -11.77 4.73 -4.20
CA SER A 34 -10.71 5.63 -3.75
C SER A 34 -9.51 5.60 -4.70
N ALA A 35 -9.11 4.41 -5.15
CA ALA A 35 -8.04 4.23 -6.12
C ALA A 35 -8.39 4.87 -7.46
N PHE A 36 -9.60 4.63 -7.98
CA PHE A 36 -10.07 5.25 -9.22
C PHE A 36 -10.07 6.78 -9.12
N PHE A 37 -10.56 7.33 -8.01
CA PHE A 37 -10.57 8.76 -7.75
C PHE A 37 -9.16 9.35 -7.77
N ILE A 38 -8.21 8.76 -7.04
CA ILE A 38 -6.81 9.20 -7.02
C ILE A 38 -6.23 9.17 -8.42
N VAL A 39 -6.42 8.08 -9.16
CA VAL A 39 -5.76 7.99 -10.45
C VAL A 39 -6.39 8.94 -11.48
N ARG A 40 -7.70 9.16 -11.45
CA ARG A 40 -8.36 10.19 -12.27
C ARG A 40 -7.85 11.58 -11.91
N LEU A 41 -7.74 11.88 -10.63
CA LEU A 41 -7.24 13.16 -10.12
C LEU A 41 -5.79 13.40 -10.58
N LEU A 42 -4.90 12.41 -10.42
CA LEU A 42 -3.48 12.54 -10.78
C LEU A 42 -3.22 12.59 -12.30
N ASN A 43 -4.14 12.06 -13.12
CA ASN A 43 -4.05 12.18 -14.58
C ASN A 43 -4.64 13.48 -15.15
N SER A 44 -5.44 14.21 -14.37
CA SER A 44 -5.97 15.52 -14.79
C SER A 44 -4.87 16.58 -14.91
N ASP A 45 -5.16 17.70 -15.57
CA ASP A 45 -4.25 18.86 -15.69
C ASP A 45 -3.80 19.38 -14.32
N PHE A 46 -4.75 19.41 -13.37
CA PHE A 46 -4.48 19.75 -11.98
C PHE A 46 -3.50 18.75 -11.33
N GLY A 47 -3.71 17.45 -11.58
CA GLY A 47 -2.82 16.38 -11.09
C GLY A 47 -1.42 16.40 -11.69
N LEU A 48 -1.28 16.85 -12.93
CA LEU A 48 0.02 17.10 -13.56
C LEU A 48 0.74 18.27 -12.87
N GLY A 49 0.04 19.37 -12.59
CA GLY A 49 0.56 20.51 -11.83
C GLY A 49 0.99 20.14 -10.40
N LEU A 50 0.19 19.31 -9.72
CA LEU A 50 0.52 18.78 -8.39
C LEU A 50 1.82 17.96 -8.41
N ARG A 51 1.99 17.06 -9.39
CA ARG A 51 3.20 16.24 -9.53
C ARG A 51 4.41 17.06 -9.96
N ALA A 52 4.24 18.02 -10.87
CA ALA A 52 5.29 18.94 -11.27
C ALA A 52 5.81 19.76 -10.08
N THR A 53 4.91 20.17 -9.17
CA THR A 53 5.28 20.86 -7.93
C THR A 53 6.16 19.99 -7.03
N GLY A 54 5.84 18.69 -6.94
CA GLY A 54 6.63 17.73 -6.15
C GLY A 54 8.03 17.43 -6.72
N VAL A 55 8.19 17.47 -8.05
CA VAL A 55 9.50 17.26 -8.70
C VAL A 55 10.34 18.54 -8.72
N ASN A 56 9.72 19.67 -9.07
CA ASN A 56 10.40 20.94 -9.16
C ASN A 56 9.46 22.13 -8.90
N ALA A 57 9.36 22.52 -7.63
CA ALA A 57 8.58 23.70 -7.23
C ALA A 57 9.05 25.01 -7.89
N ARG A 58 10.35 25.15 -8.21
CA ARG A 58 10.88 26.35 -8.87
C ARG A 58 10.33 26.51 -10.28
N MET A 59 10.24 25.43 -11.04
CA MET A 59 9.65 25.41 -12.39
C MET A 59 8.18 25.83 -12.36
N VAL A 60 7.40 25.29 -11.42
CA VAL A 60 5.96 25.63 -11.32
C VAL A 60 5.75 27.10 -10.95
N ARG A 61 6.58 27.65 -10.04
CA ARG A 61 6.55 29.09 -9.72
C ARG A 61 6.89 29.96 -10.94
N ALA A 62 7.88 29.57 -11.72
CA ALA A 62 8.28 30.30 -12.93
C ALA A 62 7.18 30.29 -14.00
N GLN A 63 6.36 29.25 -14.05
CA GLN A 63 5.20 29.13 -14.95
C GLN A 63 3.92 29.77 -14.40
N GLY A 64 4.01 30.60 -13.34
CA GLY A 64 2.86 31.30 -12.74
C GLY A 64 1.95 30.44 -11.87
N GLY A 65 2.34 29.19 -11.57
CA GLY A 65 1.58 28.28 -10.72
C GLY A 65 1.81 28.51 -9.22
N SER A 66 0.74 28.44 -8.42
CA SER A 66 0.81 28.57 -6.97
C SER A 66 1.28 27.29 -6.29
N THR A 67 2.59 27.13 -6.08
CA THR A 67 3.14 25.93 -5.42
C THR A 67 2.55 25.67 -4.03
N ALA A 68 2.24 26.74 -3.27
CA ALA A 68 1.68 26.60 -1.93
C ALA A 68 0.30 25.92 -1.99
N PHE A 69 -0.55 26.31 -2.95
CA PHE A 69 -1.86 25.70 -3.16
C PHE A 69 -1.75 24.21 -3.46
N TYR A 70 -0.89 23.84 -4.40
CA TYR A 70 -0.64 22.43 -4.74
C TYR A 70 -0.14 21.63 -3.52
N THR A 71 0.80 22.18 -2.74
CA THR A 71 1.30 21.51 -1.54
C THR A 71 0.22 21.33 -0.47
N TYR A 72 -0.54 22.38 -0.15
CA TYR A 72 -1.62 22.28 0.84
C TYR A 72 -2.72 21.34 0.40
N PHE A 73 -3.09 21.36 -0.88
CA PHE A 73 -4.06 20.43 -1.43
C PHE A 73 -3.58 18.98 -1.30
N GLY A 74 -2.32 18.69 -1.67
CA GLY A 74 -1.74 17.35 -1.54
C GLY A 74 -1.69 16.88 -0.08
N LEU A 75 -1.34 17.78 0.84
CA LEU A 75 -1.31 17.49 2.27
C LEU A 75 -2.72 17.20 2.82
N ALA A 76 -3.71 18.03 2.49
CA ALA A 76 -5.10 17.84 2.91
C ALA A 76 -5.67 16.53 2.37
N LEU A 77 -5.42 16.23 1.10
CA LEU A 77 -5.86 14.98 0.46
C LEU A 77 -5.25 13.75 1.13
N SER A 78 -3.94 13.77 1.40
CA SER A 78 -3.24 12.67 2.08
C SER A 78 -3.82 12.42 3.47
N ASN A 79 -3.98 13.48 4.28
CA ASN A 79 -4.57 13.37 5.62
C ASN A 79 -6.03 12.91 5.58
N GLY A 80 -6.80 13.35 4.57
CA GLY A 80 -8.17 12.88 4.35
C GLY A 80 -8.25 11.37 4.12
N PHE A 81 -7.37 10.81 3.28
CA PHE A 81 -7.31 9.36 3.07
C PHE A 81 -6.84 8.59 4.31
N VAL A 82 -5.90 9.14 5.08
CA VAL A 82 -5.46 8.54 6.36
C VAL A 82 -6.61 8.50 7.36
N GLY A 83 -7.34 9.60 7.51
CA GLY A 83 -8.52 9.66 8.38
C GLY A 83 -9.64 8.71 7.93
N PHE A 84 -9.91 8.66 6.63
CA PHE A 84 -10.89 7.73 6.05
C PHE A 84 -10.51 6.26 6.30
N ALA A 85 -9.24 5.90 6.08
CA ALA A 85 -8.74 4.55 6.36
C ALA A 85 -8.82 4.21 7.86
N GLY A 86 -8.49 5.15 8.75
CA GLY A 86 -8.61 4.99 10.20
C GLY A 86 -10.07 4.78 10.65
N ALA A 87 -11.01 5.55 10.09
CA ALA A 87 -12.44 5.39 10.37
C ALA A 87 -12.96 4.03 9.90
N LEU A 88 -12.55 3.55 8.72
CA LEU A 88 -12.89 2.21 8.26
C LEU A 88 -12.28 1.13 9.16
N PHE A 89 -11.01 1.30 9.58
CA PHE A 89 -10.34 0.35 10.47
C PHE A 89 -11.04 0.23 11.82
N ALA A 90 -11.43 1.34 12.44
CA ALA A 90 -12.16 1.36 13.71
C ALA A 90 -13.53 0.67 13.58
N GLN A 91 -14.24 0.90 12.47
CA GLN A 91 -15.52 0.26 12.18
C GLN A 91 -15.39 -1.26 11.96
N THR A 92 -14.32 -1.72 11.29
CA THR A 92 -14.14 -3.16 11.04
C THR A 92 -13.62 -3.92 12.26
N ASN A 93 -12.80 -3.30 13.10
CA ASN A 93 -12.18 -3.96 14.26
C ASN A 93 -12.93 -3.72 15.57
N SER A 94 -13.94 -2.84 15.58
CA SER A 94 -14.74 -2.49 16.78
C SER A 94 -13.91 -2.02 17.98
N PHE A 95 -12.65 -1.62 17.73
CA PHE A 95 -11.71 -1.11 18.72
C PHE A 95 -10.79 -0.08 18.07
N ALA A 96 -10.38 0.93 18.83
CA ALA A 96 -9.45 1.96 18.40
C ALA A 96 -8.46 2.25 19.54
N ASP A 97 -7.18 2.10 19.25
CA ASP A 97 -6.08 2.41 20.17
C ASP A 97 -5.01 3.21 19.41
N VAL A 98 -4.44 4.20 20.09
CA VAL A 98 -3.38 5.09 19.57
C VAL A 98 -2.13 4.28 19.21
N THR A 99 -1.84 3.21 19.97
CA THR A 99 -0.69 2.32 19.72
C THR A 99 -0.83 1.57 18.39
N SER A 100 -2.06 1.25 17.99
CA SER A 100 -2.34 0.58 16.71
C SER A 100 -2.04 1.48 15.50
N GLY A 101 -2.07 2.81 15.67
CA GLY A 101 -1.77 3.78 14.62
C GLY A 101 -0.30 3.76 14.18
N VAL A 102 0.63 3.65 15.12
CA VAL A 102 2.08 3.60 14.79
C VAL A 102 2.41 2.30 14.05
N GLY A 103 1.87 1.17 14.50
CA GLY A 103 2.07 -0.13 13.85
C GLY A 103 1.54 -0.17 12.41
N THR A 104 0.36 0.42 12.17
CA THR A 104 -0.25 0.45 10.84
C THR A 104 0.52 1.32 9.83
N ILE A 105 1.19 2.40 10.27
CA ILE A 105 2.06 3.21 9.39
C ILE A 105 3.27 2.38 8.91
N VAL A 106 3.94 1.67 9.83
CA VAL A 106 5.11 0.85 9.51
C VAL A 106 4.72 -0.28 8.55
N VAL A 107 3.63 -0.98 8.84
CA VAL A 107 3.08 -2.03 7.98
C VAL A 107 2.67 -1.49 6.61
N GLY A 108 2.04 -0.31 6.58
CA GLY A 108 1.63 0.35 5.34
C GLY A 108 2.81 0.70 4.43
N LEU A 109 3.87 1.29 4.99
CA LEU A 109 5.11 1.58 4.25
C LEU A 109 5.76 0.30 3.71
N ALA A 110 5.82 -0.77 4.52
CA ALA A 110 6.34 -2.06 4.07
C ALA A 110 5.53 -2.66 2.91
N ALA A 111 4.20 -2.61 2.99
CA ALA A 111 3.30 -3.07 1.94
C ALA A 111 3.44 -2.28 0.63
N VAL A 112 3.59 -0.95 0.73
CA VAL A 112 3.85 -0.07 -0.44
C VAL A 112 5.17 -0.44 -1.12
N ILE A 113 6.24 -0.62 -0.34
CA ILE A 113 7.55 -1.01 -0.87
C ILE A 113 7.47 -2.40 -1.53
N LEU A 114 6.82 -3.37 -0.88
CA LEU A 114 6.61 -4.71 -1.44
C LEU A 114 5.85 -4.66 -2.78
N GLY A 115 4.78 -3.87 -2.85
CA GLY A 115 4.00 -3.67 -4.07
C GLY A 115 4.82 -3.07 -5.22
N GLN A 116 5.53 -1.95 -4.94
CA GLN A 116 6.35 -1.25 -5.94
C GLN A 116 7.53 -2.09 -6.44
N THR A 117 8.10 -2.95 -5.58
CA THR A 117 9.20 -3.84 -5.96
C THR A 117 8.74 -5.00 -6.83
N LEU A 118 7.51 -5.49 -6.65
CA LEU A 118 6.97 -6.60 -7.45
C LEU A 118 6.49 -6.15 -8.84
N ILE A 119 5.83 -4.98 -8.92
CA ILE A 119 5.27 -4.45 -10.17
C ILE A 119 5.92 -3.08 -10.45
N PRO A 120 7.13 -3.05 -11.04
CA PRO A 120 7.77 -1.80 -11.41
C PRO A 120 7.07 -1.17 -12.63
N GLY A 121 6.61 0.08 -12.50
CA GLY A 121 5.99 0.81 -13.61
C GLY A 121 6.03 2.32 -13.45
N ARG A 122 6.16 3.04 -14.57
CA ARG A 122 6.19 4.52 -14.60
C ARG A 122 4.81 5.17 -14.64
N LYS A 123 3.76 4.41 -14.97
CA LYS A 123 2.38 4.93 -15.09
C LYS A 123 1.72 4.97 -13.71
N ILE A 124 0.93 6.01 -13.44
CA ILE A 124 0.24 6.21 -12.14
C ILE A 124 -0.70 5.04 -11.83
N TRP A 125 -1.48 4.59 -12.81
CA TRP A 125 -2.37 3.43 -12.66
C TRP A 125 -1.62 2.18 -12.21
N VAL A 126 -0.40 1.97 -12.71
CA VAL A 126 0.45 0.83 -12.32
C VAL A 126 0.94 1.01 -10.89
N ALA A 127 1.36 2.21 -10.50
CA ALA A 127 1.79 2.47 -9.13
C ALA A 127 0.67 2.24 -8.10
N VAL A 128 -0.55 2.70 -8.38
CA VAL A 128 -1.70 2.50 -7.48
C VAL A 128 -2.09 1.01 -7.40
N THR A 129 -2.14 0.31 -8.53
CA THR A 129 -2.44 -1.12 -8.55
C THR A 129 -1.36 -1.92 -7.83
N ALA A 130 -0.09 -1.54 -7.98
CA ALA A 130 1.03 -2.18 -7.29
C ALA A 130 0.91 -2.07 -5.76
N VAL A 131 0.49 -0.92 -5.23
CA VAL A 131 0.27 -0.74 -3.79
C VAL A 131 -0.89 -1.60 -3.28
N ILE A 132 -2.00 -1.67 -4.02
CA ILE A 132 -3.15 -2.52 -3.65
C ILE A 132 -2.74 -4.00 -3.64
N VAL A 133 -2.04 -4.46 -4.68
CA VAL A 133 -1.54 -5.83 -4.74
C VAL A 133 -0.54 -6.09 -3.62
N GLY A 134 0.37 -5.14 -3.34
CA GLY A 134 1.35 -5.22 -2.26
C GLY A 134 0.72 -5.38 -0.87
N SER A 135 -0.36 -4.65 -0.58
CA SER A 135 -1.06 -4.75 0.72
C SER A 135 -1.81 -6.07 0.88
N VAL A 136 -2.43 -6.59 -0.18
CA VAL A 136 -3.06 -7.92 -0.18
C VAL A 136 -2.01 -9.01 -0.02
N LEU A 137 -0.92 -8.95 -0.79
CA LEU A 137 0.17 -9.92 -0.70
C LEU A 137 0.83 -9.92 0.67
N TYR A 138 1.03 -8.74 1.28
CA TYR A 138 1.50 -8.64 2.66
C TYR A 138 0.59 -9.42 3.60
N ARG A 139 -0.73 -9.17 3.55
CA ARG A 139 -1.71 -9.88 4.40
C ARG A 139 -1.74 -11.39 4.14
N LEU A 140 -1.69 -11.82 2.88
CA LEU A 140 -1.62 -13.23 2.54
C LEU A 140 -0.36 -13.88 3.09
N ALA A 141 0.79 -13.22 2.96
CA ALA A 141 2.06 -13.73 3.45
C ALA A 141 2.05 -13.90 4.99
N VAL A 142 1.47 -12.93 5.70
CA VAL A 142 1.23 -13.05 7.15
C VAL A 142 0.28 -14.19 7.47
N ALA A 143 -0.85 -14.31 6.77
CA ALA A 143 -1.81 -15.38 6.98
C ALA A 143 -1.22 -16.78 6.72
N PHE A 144 -0.41 -16.93 5.67
CA PHE A 144 0.30 -18.17 5.36
C PHE A 144 1.28 -18.53 6.48
N ALA A 145 2.06 -17.57 6.98
CA ALA A 145 2.98 -17.79 8.09
C ALA A 145 2.28 -18.34 9.34
N LEU A 146 1.13 -17.75 9.67
CA LEU A 146 0.25 -18.20 10.75
C LEU A 146 -0.33 -19.60 10.50
N SER A 147 -0.81 -19.88 9.28
CA SER A 147 -1.47 -21.14 8.94
C SER A 147 -0.51 -22.34 8.92
N THR A 148 0.77 -22.13 8.62
CA THR A 148 1.75 -23.22 8.52
C THR A 148 2.18 -23.80 9.86
N GLY A 149 1.70 -23.25 11.00
CA GLY A 149 1.70 -23.97 12.29
C GLY A 149 3.05 -24.50 12.79
N MET A 150 4.19 -24.05 12.26
CA MET A 150 5.49 -24.64 12.60
C MET A 150 5.94 -24.35 14.02
N PHE A 151 5.28 -23.43 14.71
CA PHE A 151 5.47 -23.20 16.13
C PHE A 151 4.12 -22.82 16.74
N GLY A 152 3.63 -23.62 17.70
CA GLY A 152 2.46 -23.27 18.50
C GLY A 152 2.75 -22.06 19.38
N LEU A 153 2.77 -20.86 18.79
CA LEU A 153 3.18 -19.62 19.44
C LEU A 153 1.99 -18.71 19.73
N GLN A 154 2.03 -18.12 20.91
CA GLN A 154 1.11 -17.10 21.39
C GLN A 154 1.24 -15.79 20.57
N ALA A 155 0.21 -14.95 20.66
CA ALA A 155 0.08 -13.71 19.89
C ALA A 155 1.23 -12.68 20.07
N SER A 156 2.13 -12.87 21.03
CA SER A 156 3.31 -12.00 21.23
C SER A 156 4.39 -12.20 20.14
N ASP A 157 4.44 -13.38 19.51
CA ASP A 157 5.42 -13.72 18.47
C ASP A 157 4.99 -13.30 17.05
N LEU A 158 3.77 -12.78 16.90
CA LEU A 158 3.23 -12.25 15.65
C LEU A 158 4.06 -11.10 15.08
N ASN A 159 4.56 -10.21 15.94
CA ASN A 159 5.43 -9.10 15.52
C ASN A 159 6.82 -9.58 15.07
N LEU A 160 7.35 -10.65 15.68
CA LEU A 160 8.64 -11.23 15.29
C LEU A 160 8.53 -11.96 13.95
N VAL A 161 7.49 -12.77 13.77
CA VAL A 161 7.25 -13.54 12.55
C VAL A 161 6.93 -12.62 11.37
N THR A 162 6.10 -11.58 11.57
CA THR A 162 5.86 -10.55 10.54
C THR A 162 7.13 -9.79 10.18
N ALA A 163 7.97 -9.42 11.15
CA ALA A 163 9.24 -8.74 10.89
C ALA A 163 10.21 -9.60 10.08
N VAL A 164 10.36 -10.89 10.41
CA VAL A 164 11.24 -11.83 9.68
C VAL A 164 10.69 -12.08 8.27
N LEU A 165 9.37 -12.27 8.13
CA LEU A 165 8.77 -12.53 6.83
C LEU A 165 8.89 -11.32 5.90
N VAL A 166 8.65 -10.12 6.41
CA VAL A 166 8.84 -8.86 5.68
C VAL A 166 10.31 -8.69 5.30
N ALA A 167 11.24 -9.00 6.21
CA ALA A 167 12.67 -8.96 5.92
C ALA A 167 13.04 -9.91 4.78
N VAL A 168 12.57 -11.17 4.81
CA VAL A 168 12.82 -12.15 3.76
C VAL A 168 12.16 -11.73 2.43
N ALA A 169 10.91 -11.26 2.47
CA ALA A 169 10.17 -10.79 1.30
C ALA A 169 10.82 -9.57 0.62
N LEU A 170 11.48 -8.69 1.39
CA LEU A 170 12.25 -7.56 0.87
C LEU A 170 13.64 -7.96 0.33
N ILE A 171 14.27 -8.96 0.95
CA ILE A 171 15.62 -9.42 0.57
C ILE A 171 15.59 -10.33 -0.67
N ALA A 172 14.58 -11.18 -0.81
CA ALA A 172 14.42 -12.11 -1.92
C ALA A 172 14.47 -11.45 -3.32
N PRO A 173 13.74 -10.35 -3.61
CA PRO A 173 13.82 -9.68 -4.91
C PRO A 173 15.18 -9.00 -5.15
N LYS A 174 15.82 -8.45 -4.10
CA LYS A 174 17.18 -7.87 -4.20
C LYS A 174 18.21 -8.93 -4.57
N MET A 175 18.14 -10.12 -3.98
CA MET A 175 19.03 -11.23 -4.33
C MET A 175 18.82 -11.69 -5.78
N LYS A 176 17.57 -11.90 -6.22
CA LYS A 176 17.27 -12.32 -7.59
C LYS A 176 17.77 -11.33 -8.65
N SER A 177 17.67 -10.02 -8.38
CA SER A 177 18.23 -8.96 -9.23
C SER A 177 19.76 -9.03 -9.33
N GLN A 178 20.45 -9.25 -8.20
CA GLN A 178 21.91 -9.37 -8.15
C GLN A 178 22.42 -10.60 -8.90
N TYR A 179 21.72 -11.74 -8.81
CA TYR A 179 22.07 -12.94 -9.58
C TYR A 179 21.89 -12.74 -11.09
N LYS A 180 20.82 -12.06 -11.52
CA LYS A 180 20.57 -11.78 -12.95
C LYS A 180 21.58 -10.80 -13.54
N THR A 181 22.01 -9.79 -12.77
CA THR A 181 23.08 -8.86 -13.16
C THR A 181 24.44 -9.55 -13.22
N LYS A 182 24.76 -10.41 -12.25
CA LYS A 182 25.99 -11.22 -12.27
C LYS A 182 26.03 -12.19 -13.46
N GLN A 183 24.91 -12.84 -13.81
CA GLN A 183 24.82 -13.68 -15.01
C GLN A 183 25.00 -12.88 -16.31
N ARG A 184 24.42 -11.68 -16.42
CA ARG A 184 24.58 -10.80 -17.59
C ARG A 184 26.02 -10.30 -17.76
N LEU A 185 26.69 -9.93 -16.66
CA LEU A 185 28.11 -9.54 -16.68
C LEU A 185 29.02 -10.72 -17.06
N LYS A 186 28.72 -11.93 -16.58
CA LYS A 186 29.46 -13.14 -16.95
C LYS A 186 29.26 -13.50 -18.43
N ALA A 187 28.04 -13.37 -18.94
CA ALA A 187 27.73 -13.57 -20.37
C ALA A 187 28.41 -12.53 -21.27
N ALA A 188 28.43 -11.25 -20.86
CA ALA A 188 29.09 -10.17 -21.61
C ALA A 188 30.62 -10.32 -21.66
N ARG A 189 31.23 -10.85 -20.59
CA ARG A 189 32.68 -11.15 -20.54
C ARG A 189 33.05 -12.29 -21.48
N ASN A 190 32.25 -13.36 -21.49
CA ASN A 190 32.49 -14.50 -22.38
C ASN A 190 32.32 -14.16 -23.88
N SER A 191 31.46 -13.19 -24.23
CA SER A 191 31.34 -12.71 -25.62
C SER A 191 32.49 -11.80 -26.07
N SER A 192 33.24 -11.20 -25.13
CA SER A 192 34.42 -10.38 -25.44
C SER A 192 35.72 -11.19 -25.53
N GLU A 193 35.76 -12.39 -24.96
CA GLU A 193 36.89 -13.33 -25.09
C GLU A 193 36.77 -14.22 -26.34
N ALA A 194 35.60 -14.23 -27.01
CA ALA A 194 35.31 -15.02 -28.20
C ALA A 194 35.35 -14.22 -29.52
N ALA A 195 35.69 -12.92 -29.47
CA ALA A 195 35.86 -12.00 -30.59
C ALA A 195 37.30 -11.50 -30.64
#